data_AF-G0HSG5-F1
#
_entry.id   AF-G0HSG5-F1
#
_cell.length_a   1.000
_cell.length_b   1.000
_cell.length_c   1.000
_cell.angle_alpha   90.00
_cell.angle_beta   90.00
_cell.angle_gamma   90.00
#
_symmetry.space_group_name_H-M   'P 1'
#
loop_
_entity.id
_entity.type
_entity.pdbx_description
1 polymer ?
#
loop_
_entity_poly.entity_id
_entity_poly.type
_entity_poly.pdbx_seq_one_letter_code
_entity_poly.pdbx_strand_id
1 'polypeptide(L)'
;MTPLVRAVSGSPLGITPPIVHPRVDEHGLVEIPASLLLFCFEGWARQITETLWADPVVKMVQRGVDQVDGGDGIFHLWLHPNNLINDAGIKRMESVLSYIDQKRGPGLAVRTMETVAQRTVGSAPQQTW
;
A
#
# COMPACT_ATOMS: atom_id res chain seq x y z
N MET A 1 3.72 13.42 -22.99
CA MET A 1 3.93 11.94 -22.92
C MET A 1 2.58 11.30 -22.74
N THR A 2 2.18 10.44 -23.68
CA THR A 2 0.80 9.94 -23.88
C THR A 2 0.42 8.90 -22.82
N PRO A 3 -0.86 8.83 -22.39
CA PRO A 3 -1.37 7.92 -21.35
C PRO A 3 -1.20 6.40 -21.60
N LEU A 4 -0.61 5.99 -22.73
CA LEU A 4 -0.46 4.59 -23.13
C LEU A 4 0.70 3.83 -22.46
N VAL A 5 1.64 4.51 -21.78
CA VAL A 5 2.85 3.84 -21.25
C VAL A 5 2.60 3.05 -19.95
N ARG A 6 1.41 3.15 -19.33
CA ARG A 6 1.08 2.43 -18.09
C ARG A 6 0.60 0.98 -18.26
N ALA A 7 0.55 0.45 -19.48
CA ALA A 7 -0.17 -0.79 -19.80
C ALA A 7 0.70 -2.01 -20.13
N VAL A 8 1.88 -2.17 -19.53
CA VAL A 8 2.71 -3.38 -19.74
C VAL A 8 3.08 -4.05 -18.41
N SER A 9 2.09 -4.72 -17.82
CA SER A 9 2.25 -5.82 -16.85
C SER A 9 0.95 -6.63 -16.91
N GLY A 10 1.00 -7.83 -17.50
CA GLY A 10 -0.18 -8.57 -17.95
C GLY A 10 -1.29 -8.74 -16.90
N SER A 11 -2.54 -8.52 -17.34
CA SER A 11 -3.81 -9.03 -16.78
C SER A 11 -4.42 -8.37 -15.53
N PRO A 12 -5.75 -8.33 -15.42
CA PRO A 12 -6.65 -7.38 -16.07
C PRO A 12 -6.74 -6.02 -15.33
N LEU A 13 -6.02 -5.88 -14.21
CA LEU A 13 -5.80 -4.65 -13.43
C LEU A 13 -4.35 -4.67 -12.90
N GLY A 14 -3.38 -4.93 -13.79
CA GLY A 14 -1.97 -5.26 -13.52
C GLY A 14 -1.11 -4.22 -12.80
N ILE A 15 -1.69 -3.31 -12.01
CA ILE A 15 -0.95 -2.25 -11.32
C ILE A 15 -0.42 -2.84 -10.01
N THR A 16 0.86 -3.16 -9.98
CA THR A 16 1.58 -3.28 -8.72
C THR A 16 1.75 -1.87 -8.14
N PRO A 17 1.35 -1.63 -6.88
CA PRO A 17 1.51 -0.32 -6.28
C PRO A 17 3.00 0.03 -6.15
N PRO A 18 3.38 1.32 -6.23
CA PRO A 18 4.78 1.71 -6.13
C PRO A 18 5.32 1.47 -4.72
N ILE A 19 6.53 0.94 -4.64
CA ILE A 19 7.34 0.96 -3.42
C ILE A 19 8.05 2.30 -3.37
N VAL A 20 8.01 2.93 -2.20
CA VAL A 20 8.43 4.32 -2.02
C VAL A 20 9.56 4.40 -1.01
N HIS A 21 10.39 5.43 -1.16
CA HIS A 21 11.43 5.75 -0.19
C HIS A 21 11.14 7.12 0.42
N PRO A 22 11.06 7.23 1.75
CA PRO A 22 10.96 8.51 2.42
C PRO A 22 12.16 9.41 2.09
N ARG A 23 11.93 10.72 2.07
CA ARG A 23 13.01 11.71 1.93
C ARG A 23 12.76 12.91 2.80
N VAL A 24 13.83 13.61 3.16
CA VAL A 24 13.75 14.95 3.74
C VAL A 24 13.81 15.95 2.58
N ASP A 25 12.86 16.88 2.53
CA ASP A 25 12.86 17.93 1.52
C ASP A 25 13.84 19.08 1.87
N GLU A 26 13.92 20.06 0.98
CA GLU A 26 14.80 21.23 1.16
C GLU A 26 14.42 22.12 2.35
N HIS A 27 13.24 21.91 2.95
CA HIS A 27 12.73 22.62 4.11
C HIS A 27 12.85 21.81 5.41
N GLY A 28 13.40 20.59 5.35
CA GLY A 28 13.54 19.72 6.52
C GLY A 28 12.27 18.90 6.84
N LEU A 29 11.26 18.89 5.97
CA LEU A 29 10.05 18.08 6.15
C LEU A 29 10.28 16.66 5.66
N VAL A 30 9.76 15.69 6.40
CA VAL A 30 9.78 14.29 5.97
C VAL A 30 8.60 14.04 5.03
N GLU A 31 8.91 13.73 3.78
CA GLU A 31 7.96 13.22 2.81
C GLU A 31 7.95 11.69 2.84
N ILE A 32 6.76 11.11 3.05
CA ILE A 32 6.50 9.69 2.89
C ILE A 32 5.46 9.54 1.77
N PRO A 33 5.88 9.27 0.52
CA PRO A 33 4.95 9.16 -0.59
C PRO A 33 3.88 8.09 -0.35
N ALA A 34 2.69 8.26 -0.91
CA ALA A 34 1.62 7.27 -0.78
C ALA A 34 1.75 6.19 -1.87
N SER A 35 1.54 4.92 -1.51
CA SER A 35 1.55 3.82 -2.47
C SER A 35 0.14 3.47 -2.95
N LEU A 36 -0.81 3.27 -2.02
CA LEU A 36 -2.15 2.80 -2.35
C LEU A 36 -3.22 3.34 -1.38
N LEU A 37 -4.27 3.93 -1.96
CA LEU A 37 -5.53 4.22 -1.27
C LEU A 37 -6.41 2.97 -1.27
N LEU A 38 -6.77 2.46 -0.09
CA LEU A 38 -7.57 1.23 0.06
C LEU A 38 -9.01 1.31 -0.49
N PHE A 39 -9.47 2.51 -0.84
CA PHE A 39 -10.84 2.77 -1.27
C PHE A 39 -10.92 3.57 -2.58
N CYS A 40 -9.88 3.50 -3.42
CA CYS A 40 -9.80 4.23 -4.69
C CYS A 40 -10.85 3.86 -5.76
N PHE A 41 -11.70 2.86 -5.53
CA PHE A 41 -12.70 2.36 -6.50
C PHE A 41 -14.15 2.42 -6.00
N GLU A 42 -14.47 3.28 -5.02
CA GLU A 42 -15.86 3.40 -4.56
C GLU A 42 -16.82 3.74 -5.73
N GLY A 43 -17.94 3.01 -5.82
CA GLY A 43 -18.90 3.09 -6.93
C GLY A 43 -18.68 2.09 -8.06
N TRP A 44 -17.49 2.07 -8.69
CA TRP A 44 -17.17 1.13 -9.80
C TRP A 44 -16.73 -0.26 -9.32
N ALA A 45 -16.23 -0.37 -8.08
CA ALA A 45 -15.81 -1.65 -7.50
C ALA A 45 -16.93 -2.69 -7.48
N ARG A 46 -18.20 -2.29 -7.28
CA ARG A 46 -19.32 -3.22 -7.18
C ARG A 46 -19.54 -4.02 -8.48
N GLN A 47 -19.41 -3.37 -9.64
CA GLN A 47 -19.50 -4.01 -10.96
C GLN A 47 -18.31 -4.94 -11.23
N ILE A 48 -17.11 -4.58 -10.78
CA ILE A 48 -15.91 -5.39 -10.98
C ILE A 48 -15.87 -6.59 -10.02
N THR A 49 -16.34 -6.44 -8.77
CA THR A 49 -16.40 -7.53 -7.79
C THR A 49 -17.38 -8.63 -8.18
N GLU A 50 -18.50 -8.28 -8.83
CA GLU A 50 -19.43 -9.27 -9.40
C GLU A 50 -18.78 -10.11 -10.51
N THR A 51 -17.80 -9.54 -11.22
CA THR A 51 -17.09 -10.20 -12.33
C THR A 51 -15.85 -10.98 -11.86
N LEU A 52 -15.18 -10.56 -10.79
CA LEU A 52 -13.87 -11.10 -10.38
C LEU A 52 -13.90 -12.03 -9.15
N TRP A 53 -15.06 -12.27 -8.53
CA TRP A 53 -15.25 -13.04 -7.28
C TRP A 53 -14.39 -12.59 -6.07
N ALA A 54 -13.53 -11.57 -6.23
CA ALA A 54 -12.57 -11.09 -5.24
C ALA A 54 -12.37 -9.59 -5.38
N ASP A 55 -12.05 -8.94 -4.25
CA ASP A 55 -11.79 -7.50 -4.20
C ASP A 55 -10.44 -7.17 -4.90
N PRO A 56 -10.44 -6.38 -5.98
CA PRO A 56 -9.22 -6.03 -6.70
C PRO A 56 -8.23 -5.23 -5.86
N VAL A 57 -8.69 -4.44 -4.87
CA VAL A 57 -7.82 -3.70 -3.96
C VAL A 57 -7.05 -4.66 -3.07
N VAL A 58 -7.71 -5.70 -2.55
CA VAL A 58 -7.03 -6.73 -1.75
C VAL A 58 -5.91 -7.39 -2.57
N LYS A 59 -6.13 -7.68 -3.85
CA LYS A 59 -5.07 -8.21 -4.73
C LYS A 59 -3.90 -7.24 -4.93
N MET A 60 -4.16 -5.93 -5.03
CA MET A 60 -3.08 -4.92 -5.10
C MET A 60 -2.29 -4.83 -3.80
N VAL A 61 -2.97 -4.92 -2.65
CA VAL A 61 -2.32 -4.99 -1.33
C VAL A 61 -1.43 -6.22 -1.26
N GLN A 62 -1.93 -7.38 -1.67
CA GLN A 62 -1.14 -8.62 -1.67
C GLN A 62 0.15 -8.47 -2.47
N ARG A 63 0.05 -7.94 -3.69
CA ARG A 63 1.22 -7.65 -4.54
C ARG A 63 2.19 -6.66 -3.92
N GLY A 64 1.68 -5.59 -3.28
CA GLY A 64 2.53 -4.59 -2.62
C GLY A 64 3.27 -5.16 -1.42
N VAL A 65 2.59 -5.96 -0.60
CA VAL A 65 3.19 -6.67 0.55
C VAL A 65 4.25 -7.67 0.09
N ASP A 66 3.94 -8.51 -0.91
CA ASP A 66 4.89 -9.46 -1.49
C ASP A 66 6.12 -8.78 -2.09
N GLN A 67 6.00 -7.52 -2.55
CA GLN A 67 7.11 -6.78 -3.14
C GLN A 67 8.06 -6.17 -2.10
N VAL A 68 7.57 -5.80 -0.91
CA VAL A 68 8.42 -5.24 0.16
C VAL A 68 9.02 -6.30 1.08
N ASP A 69 8.54 -7.54 1.03
CA ASP A 69 9.08 -8.63 1.85
C ASP A 69 10.53 -8.92 1.47
N GLY A 70 11.47 -8.58 2.37
CA GLY A 70 12.91 -8.70 2.17
C GLY A 70 13.52 -7.68 1.20
N GLY A 71 12.77 -6.64 0.80
CA GLY A 71 13.23 -5.57 -0.07
C GLY A 71 13.57 -4.28 0.67
N ASP A 72 14.23 -3.34 -0.02
CA ASP A 72 14.44 -1.98 0.48
C ASP A 72 13.29 -1.07 0.02
N GLY A 73 12.61 -0.41 0.96
CA GLY A 73 11.55 0.55 0.69
C GLY A 73 10.24 0.27 1.45
N ILE A 74 9.23 1.10 1.20
CA ILE A 74 7.98 1.12 1.96
C ILE A 74 6.78 0.94 1.03
N PHE A 75 5.83 0.12 1.46
CA PHE A 75 4.49 0.06 0.87
C PHE A 75 3.52 0.84 1.76
N HIS A 76 3.23 2.09 1.38
CA HIS A 76 2.41 3.00 2.18
C HIS A 76 0.92 2.85 1.83
N LEU A 77 0.19 2.16 2.71
CA LEU A 77 -1.26 2.00 2.68
C LEU A 77 -1.95 3.15 3.42
N TRP A 78 -2.96 3.75 2.79
CA TRP A 78 -3.76 4.79 3.43
C TRP A 78 -5.25 4.64 3.11
N LEU A 79 -6.08 5.24 3.97
CA LEU A 79 -7.53 5.27 3.89
C LEU A 79 -8.06 6.57 4.50
N HIS A 80 -9.29 6.94 4.17
CA HIS A 80 -10.02 7.97 4.90
C HIS A 80 -10.89 7.33 6.00
N PRO A 81 -11.03 7.95 7.18
CA PRO A 81 -11.86 7.39 8.25
C PRO A 81 -13.32 7.10 7.83
N ASN A 82 -13.86 7.89 6.90
CA ASN A 82 -15.21 7.70 6.37
C ASN A 82 -15.36 6.47 5.46
N ASN A 83 -14.27 5.79 5.09
CA ASN A 83 -14.34 4.54 4.32
C ASN A 83 -14.75 3.32 5.15
N LEU A 84 -14.69 3.41 6.48
CA LEU A 84 -14.96 2.29 7.41
C LEU A 84 -16.34 2.39 8.07
N ILE A 85 -17.34 2.85 7.33
CA ILE A 85 -18.69 3.09 7.85
C ILE A 85 -19.70 1.97 7.52
N ASN A 86 -19.30 0.99 6.70
CA ASN A 86 -20.18 -0.12 6.30
C ASN A 86 -19.43 -1.46 6.34
N ASP A 87 -20.19 -2.55 6.35
CA ASP A 87 -19.67 -3.92 6.46
C ASP A 87 -18.72 -4.28 5.32
N ALA A 88 -18.93 -3.75 4.11
CA ALA A 88 -18.06 -4.02 2.98
C ALA A 88 -16.66 -3.41 3.18
N GLY A 89 -16.59 -2.18 3.70
CA GLY A 89 -15.33 -1.53 4.02
C GLY A 89 -14.61 -2.20 5.18
N ILE A 90 -15.35 -2.62 6.21
CA ILE A 90 -14.81 -3.40 7.33
C ILE A 90 -14.23 -4.73 6.81
N LYS A 91 -14.98 -5.48 6.01
CA LYS A 91 -14.54 -6.77 5.44
C LYS A 91 -13.30 -6.63 4.55
N ARG A 92 -13.18 -5.55 3.78
CA ARG A 92 -11.95 -5.24 3.02
C ARG A 92 -10.78 -5.05 3.97
N MET A 93 -10.96 -4.24 5.01
CA MET A 93 -9.93 -3.95 6.00
C MET A 93 -9.48 -5.23 6.71
N GLU A 94 -10.41 -6.08 7.14
CA GLU A 94 -10.10 -7.40 7.72
C GLU A 94 -9.28 -8.25 6.75
N SER A 95 -9.69 -8.34 5.49
CA SER A 95 -8.96 -9.13 4.47
C SER A 95 -7.53 -8.62 4.26
N VAL A 96 -7.34 -7.30 4.26
CA VAL A 96 -6.02 -6.66 4.15
C VAL A 96 -5.17 -6.97 5.38
N LEU A 97 -5.70 -6.75 6.58
CA LEU A 97 -4.98 -6.97 7.83
C LEU A 97 -4.63 -8.45 8.04
N SER A 98 -5.54 -9.38 7.75
CA SER A 98 -5.28 -10.82 7.82
C SER A 98 -4.15 -11.25 6.89
N TYR A 99 -4.07 -10.68 5.68
CA TYR A 99 -2.99 -11.01 4.76
C TYR A 99 -1.64 -10.44 5.24
N ILE A 100 -1.62 -9.20 5.71
CA ILE A 100 -0.41 -8.61 6.30
C ILE A 100 0.06 -9.45 7.49
N ASP A 101 -0.86 -9.85 8.37
CA ASP A 101 -0.56 -10.69 9.53
C ASP A 101 0.02 -12.05 9.13
N GLN A 102 -0.57 -12.71 8.13
CA GLN A 102 -0.06 -13.96 7.57
C GLN A 102 1.37 -13.83 7.01
N LYS A 103 1.72 -12.67 6.46
CA LYS A 103 3.03 -12.38 5.86
C LYS A 103 4.05 -11.83 6.84
N ARG A 104 3.68 -11.56 8.10
CA ARG A 104 4.64 -11.07 9.10
C ARG A 104 5.77 -12.08 9.28
N GLY A 105 6.98 -11.55 9.29
CA GLY A 105 8.21 -12.33 9.45
C GLY A 105 9.41 -11.40 9.52
N PRO A 106 10.64 -11.94 9.55
CA PRO A 106 11.86 -11.13 9.60
C PRO A 106 12.01 -10.13 8.45
N GLY A 107 11.42 -10.42 7.28
CA GLY A 107 11.49 -9.59 6.08
C GLY A 107 10.38 -8.54 5.93
N LEU A 108 9.40 -8.49 6.84
CA LEU A 108 8.26 -7.57 6.74
C LEU A 108 7.95 -6.90 8.09
N ALA A 109 8.14 -5.58 8.14
CA ALA A 109 7.80 -4.77 9.31
C ALA A 109 6.64 -3.80 9.03
N VAL A 110 5.61 -3.83 9.88
CA VAL A 110 4.56 -2.81 9.90
C VAL A 110 4.98 -1.69 10.87
N ARG A 111 4.97 -0.45 10.39
CA ARG A 111 5.41 0.74 11.13
C ARG A 111 4.38 1.87 11.03
N THR A 112 4.38 2.74 12.05
CA THR A 112 3.65 4.01 11.97
C THR A 112 4.42 5.01 11.12
N MET A 113 3.74 6.02 10.57
CA MET A 113 4.40 7.12 9.86
C MET A 113 5.39 7.86 10.76
N GLU A 114 5.12 7.96 12.07
CA GLU A 114 6.06 8.53 13.04
C GLU A 114 7.38 7.76 13.07
N THR A 115 7.33 6.42 13.20
CA THR A 115 8.55 5.60 13.22
C THR A 115 9.34 5.73 11.91
N VAL A 116 8.64 5.80 10.78
CA VAL A 116 9.27 6.03 9.47
C VAL A 116 9.94 7.41 9.43
N ALA A 117 9.28 8.45 9.92
CA ALA A 117 9.82 9.80 9.94
C ALA A 117 11.07 9.92 10.83
N GLN A 118 11.03 9.36 12.04
CA GLN A 118 12.17 9.33 12.97
C GLN A 118 13.39 8.63 12.38
N ARG A 119 13.19 7.52 11.66
CA ARG A 119 14.25 6.81 10.94
C ARG A 119 14.82 7.65 9.80
N THR A 120 13.96 8.37 9.07
CA THR A 120 14.38 9.19 7.93
C THR A 120 15.27 10.37 8.35
N VAL A 121 15.01 10.98 9.50
CA VAL A 121 15.84 12.08 10.04
C VAL A 121 17.03 11.62 10.90
N GLY A 122 17.27 10.31 11.01
CA GLY A 122 18.49 9.77 11.64
C GLY A 122 18.48 9.71 13.17
N SER A 123 17.32 9.67 13.83
CA SER A 123 17.26 9.52 15.31
C SER A 123 17.46 8.07 15.81
N ALA A 124 17.70 7.10 14.92
CA ALA A 124 18.09 5.72 15.25
C ALA A 124 19.03 5.16 14.15
N PRO A 125 19.98 4.26 14.48
CA PRO A 125 21.01 3.81 13.53
C PRO A 125 20.38 3.16 12.29
N GLN A 126 20.98 3.47 11.12
CA GLN A 126 20.64 2.93 9.80
C GLN A 126 20.52 1.40 9.84
N GLN A 127 19.30 0.91 9.99
CA GLN A 127 18.93 -0.43 9.57
C GLN A 127 18.12 -0.25 8.30
N THR A 128 18.54 -0.96 7.25
CA THR A 128 17.78 -1.22 6.03
C THR A 128 16.31 -1.47 6.35
N TRP A 129 15.43 -0.98 5.46
CA TRP A 129 13.98 -0.93 5.71
C TRP A 129 13.35 -2.30 5.96
#